data_AF-A0A8B8MX55-F1
#
_entry.id   AF-A0A8B8MX55-F1
#
_cell.length_a   1.000
_cell.length_b   1.000
_cell.length_c   1.000
_cell.angle_alpha   90.00
_cell.angle_beta   90.00
_cell.angle_gamma   90.00
#
_symmetry.space_group_name_H-M   'P 1'
#
loop_
_entity.id
_entity.type
_entity.pdbx_description
1 polymer ?
#
loop_
_entity_poly.entity_id
_entity_poly.type
_entity_poly.pdbx_seq_one_letter_code
_entity_poly.pdbx_strand_id
1 'polypeptide(L)'
;MSSFDRFYGVWLEQLRQQVDQLAAAPKPPTTADHHQQLHHLVTKFMNHYADYYRTKALAADRDVLAVLAAPWITALERSLHWIGGWRPTTVFHLVYTESSILFEARIIDILRGFRTGDLGDLSPSQFRGVSELQCDTVREENVITEEMSEWQDGVSDLMAASLDLEGKIGKLGEIVKKADELRLKTVRRVVELLTPQQAVEFLISASELQFGIRGWGLSLSNCPR
;
A
#
# COMPACT_ATOMS: atom_id res chain seq x y z
N MET A 1 20.59 11.63 9.28
CA MET A 1 19.21 11.37 8.82
C MET A 1 18.97 12.21 7.57
N SER A 2 18.54 11.59 6.46
CA SER A 2 18.25 12.33 5.23
C SER A 2 16.98 13.18 5.37
N SER A 3 16.74 14.13 4.45
CA SER A 3 15.48 14.91 4.45
C SER A 3 14.25 14.00 4.35
N PHE A 4 14.36 12.89 3.61
CA PHE A 4 13.26 11.94 3.42
C PHE A 4 13.02 11.07 4.66
N ASP A 5 14.08 10.67 5.35
CA ASP A 5 14.00 9.90 6.61
C ASP A 5 13.20 10.67 7.69
N ARG A 6 13.50 11.96 7.87
CA ARG A 6 12.72 12.82 8.76
C ARG A 6 11.26 12.96 8.32
N PHE A 7 11.01 13.13 7.01
CA PHE A 7 9.67 13.18 6.46
C PHE A 7 8.89 11.89 6.75
N TYR A 8 9.52 10.74 6.51
CA TYR A 8 8.90 9.43 6.73
C TYR A 8 8.51 9.22 8.19
N GLY A 9 9.36 9.62 9.14
CA GLY A 9 9.05 9.55 10.57
C GLY A 9 7.77 10.34 10.92
N VAL A 10 7.68 11.60 10.50
CA VAL A 10 6.50 12.44 10.71
C VAL A 10 5.27 11.87 10.00
N TRP A 11 5.44 11.41 8.76
CA TRP A 11 4.36 10.81 7.99
C TRP A 11 3.78 9.55 8.66
N LEU A 12 4.64 8.73 9.25
CA LEU A 12 4.25 7.50 9.96
C LEU A 12 3.49 7.81 11.26
N GLU A 13 3.91 8.83 12.01
CA GLU A 13 3.19 9.29 13.21
C GLU A 13 1.80 9.82 12.85
N GLN A 14 1.69 10.61 11.78
CA GLN A 14 0.41 11.10 11.28
C GLN A 14 -0.48 9.96 10.78
N LEU A 15 0.10 8.93 10.14
CA LEU A 15 -0.64 7.74 9.73
C LEU A 15 -1.26 7.04 10.94
N ARG A 16 -0.52 6.85 12.03
CA ARG A 16 -1.04 6.26 13.29
C ARG A 16 -2.23 7.04 13.82
N GLN A 17 -2.13 8.38 13.88
CA GLN A 17 -3.24 9.23 14.33
C GLN A 17 -4.47 9.13 13.43
N GLN A 18 -4.29 8.98 12.11
CA GLN A 18 -5.41 8.78 11.19
C GLN A 18 -6.05 7.40 11.37
N VAL A 19 -5.26 6.36 11.62
CA VAL A 19 -5.76 5.02 11.95
C VAL A 19 -6.58 5.04 13.24
N ASP A 20 -6.12 5.76 14.27
CA ASP A 20 -6.89 5.92 15.51
C ASP A 20 -8.23 6.64 15.26
N GLN A 21 -8.25 7.66 14.38
CA GLN A 21 -9.48 8.35 13.97
C GLN A 21 -10.45 7.43 13.20
N LEU A 22 -9.92 6.61 12.29
CA LEU A 22 -10.68 5.59 11.56
C LEU A 22 -11.25 4.53 12.52
N ALA A 23 -10.45 4.08 13.49
CA ALA A 23 -10.83 3.10 14.49
C ALA A 23 -11.96 3.61 15.38
N ALA A 24 -11.89 4.87 15.83
CA ALA A 24 -12.88 5.51 16.68
C ALA A 24 -14.19 5.89 15.97
N ALA A 25 -14.21 5.90 14.63
CA ALA A 25 -15.40 6.29 13.87
C ALA A 25 -16.54 5.25 14.01
N PRO A 26 -17.82 5.67 14.08
CA PRO A 26 -18.95 4.75 14.24
C PRO A 26 -19.10 3.79 13.06
N LYS A 27 -19.07 2.48 13.36
CA LYS A 27 -19.27 1.38 12.41
C LYS A 27 -20.24 0.37 13.08
N PRO A 28 -21.46 0.16 12.55
CA PRO A 28 -22.00 0.76 11.33
C PRO A 28 -22.39 2.24 11.50
N PRO A 29 -22.32 3.06 10.44
CA PRO A 29 -22.80 4.43 10.47
C PRO A 29 -24.33 4.46 10.55
N THR A 30 -24.88 5.05 11.61
CA THR A 30 -26.34 5.11 11.86
C THR A 30 -27.00 6.43 11.46
N THR A 31 -26.24 7.51 11.27
CA THR A 31 -26.74 8.85 10.96
C THR A 31 -26.07 9.41 9.70
N ALA A 32 -26.68 10.41 9.05
CA ALA A 32 -26.06 11.06 7.88
C ALA A 32 -24.68 11.65 8.22
N ASP A 33 -24.51 12.21 9.41
CA ASP A 33 -23.24 12.76 9.90
C ASP A 33 -22.17 11.66 10.03
N HIS A 34 -22.54 10.46 10.54
CA HIS A 34 -21.61 9.32 10.59
C HIS A 34 -21.15 8.91 9.18
N HIS A 35 -22.07 8.86 8.20
CA HIS A 35 -21.72 8.53 6.82
C HIS A 35 -20.75 9.57 6.23
N GLN A 36 -21.02 10.86 6.43
CA GLN A 36 -20.15 11.95 5.97
C GLN A 36 -18.78 11.90 6.66
N GLN A 37 -18.74 11.58 7.95
CA GLN A 37 -17.50 11.43 8.72
C GLN A 37 -16.63 10.31 8.15
N LEU A 38 -17.18 9.12 7.88
CA LEU A 38 -16.41 8.02 7.27
C LEU A 38 -15.84 8.41 5.90
N HIS A 39 -16.66 9.02 5.04
CA HIS A 39 -16.19 9.50 3.73
C HIS A 39 -15.06 10.53 3.85
N HIS A 40 -15.18 11.47 4.79
CA HIS A 40 -14.14 12.47 5.06
C HIS A 40 -12.84 11.82 5.54
N LEU A 41 -12.91 10.86 6.46
CA LEU A 41 -11.74 10.17 6.99
C LEU A 41 -11.04 9.35 5.91
N VAL A 42 -11.78 8.62 5.07
CA VAL A 42 -11.24 7.87 3.93
C VAL A 42 -10.54 8.82 2.95
N THR A 43 -11.16 9.95 2.61
CA THR A 43 -10.58 10.95 1.71
C THR A 43 -9.28 11.52 2.28
N LYS A 44 -9.29 11.87 3.57
CA LYS A 44 -8.12 12.39 4.29
C LYS A 44 -6.97 11.38 4.29
N PHE A 45 -7.26 10.11 4.55
CA PHE A 45 -6.29 9.02 4.52
C PHE A 45 -5.68 8.83 3.13
N MET A 46 -6.53 8.82 2.08
CA MET A 46 -6.05 8.67 0.71
C MET A 46 -5.17 9.85 0.25
N ASN A 47 -5.48 11.06 0.70
CA ASN A 47 -4.61 12.22 0.47
C ASN A 47 -3.27 12.08 1.18
N HIS A 48 -3.25 11.58 2.41
CA HIS A 48 -2.02 11.30 3.17
C HIS A 48 -1.11 10.29 2.46
N TYR A 49 -1.68 9.23 1.88
CA TYR A 49 -0.93 8.27 1.05
C TYR A 49 -0.44 8.88 -0.27
N ALA A 50 -1.26 9.71 -0.92
CA ALA A 50 -0.86 10.40 -2.15
C ALA A 50 0.33 11.35 -1.91
N ASP A 51 0.34 12.04 -0.76
CA ASP A 51 1.43 12.94 -0.36
C ASP A 51 2.73 12.18 -0.09
N TYR A 52 2.66 10.96 0.47
CA TYR A 52 3.82 10.08 0.61
C TYR A 52 4.47 9.78 -0.75
N TYR A 53 3.69 9.27 -1.70
CA TYR A 53 4.23 8.92 -3.02
C TYR A 53 4.70 10.13 -3.81
N ARG A 54 4.03 11.29 -3.68
CA ARG A 54 4.50 12.55 -4.29
C ARG A 54 5.86 12.94 -3.73
N THR A 55 6.03 12.89 -2.41
CA THR A 55 7.30 13.26 -1.77
C THR A 55 8.39 12.23 -2.08
N LYS A 56 8.05 10.95 -2.16
CA LYS A 56 8.97 9.88 -2.54
C LYS A 56 9.43 10.00 -3.99
N ALA A 57 8.54 10.36 -4.92
CA ALA A 57 8.90 10.64 -6.30
C ALA A 57 9.93 11.78 -6.40
N LEU A 58 9.70 12.90 -5.69
CA LEU A 58 10.66 14.01 -5.64
C LEU A 58 12.02 13.61 -5.03
N ALA A 59 12.04 12.65 -4.11
CA ALA A 59 13.28 12.09 -3.57
C ALA A 59 13.98 11.17 -4.58
N ALA A 60 13.21 10.37 -5.34
CA ALA A 60 13.73 9.47 -6.37
C ALA A 60 14.31 10.24 -7.56
N ASP A 61 13.68 11.36 -7.96
CA ASP A 61 14.19 12.27 -9.00
C ASP A 61 15.57 12.84 -8.64
N ARG A 62 15.88 12.95 -7.34
CA ARG A 62 17.19 13.42 -6.84
C ARG A 62 18.19 12.29 -6.70
N ASP A 63 17.77 11.17 -6.11
CA ASP A 63 18.61 10.01 -5.85
C ASP A 63 17.75 8.75 -5.68
N VAL A 64 17.46 8.07 -6.79
CA VAL A 64 16.70 6.81 -6.79
C VAL A 64 17.44 5.68 -6.05
N LEU A 65 18.78 5.68 -6.03
CA LEU A 65 19.56 4.65 -5.35
C LEU A 65 19.42 4.78 -3.84
N ALA A 66 19.47 6.00 -3.31
CA ALA A 66 19.17 6.25 -1.89
C ALA A 66 17.72 5.87 -1.55
N VAL A 67 16.77 6.09 -2.46
CA VAL A 67 15.38 5.68 -2.25
C VAL A 67 15.22 4.16 -2.20
N LEU A 68 15.89 3.43 -3.09
CA LEU A 68 15.88 1.97 -3.13
C LEU A 68 16.62 1.35 -1.93
N ALA A 69 17.70 1.98 -1.46
CA ALA A 69 18.41 1.56 -0.26
C ALA A 69 17.52 1.65 1.00
N ALA A 70 16.57 2.60 0.99
CA ALA A 70 15.52 2.84 1.97
C ALA A 70 16.01 2.79 3.44
N PRO A 71 16.99 3.62 3.83
CA PRO A 71 17.60 3.58 5.17
C PRO A 71 16.64 3.91 6.33
N TRP A 72 15.46 4.48 6.05
CA TRP A 72 14.46 4.88 7.04
C TRP A 72 13.52 3.74 7.49
N ILE A 73 13.62 2.56 6.87
CA ILE A 73 12.86 1.35 7.22
C ILE A 73 13.76 0.21 7.67
N THR A 74 13.17 -0.77 8.35
CA THR A 74 13.87 -1.94 8.88
C THR A 74 14.32 -2.89 7.76
N ALA A 75 15.28 -3.78 8.08
CA ALA A 75 15.70 -4.82 7.15
C ALA A 75 14.54 -5.77 6.77
N LEU A 76 13.63 -6.07 7.71
CA LEU A 76 12.45 -6.88 7.44
C LEU A 76 11.51 -6.20 6.46
N GLU A 77 11.17 -4.92 6.68
CA GLU A 77 10.37 -4.14 5.73
C GLU A 77 10.98 -4.16 4.32
N ARG A 78 12.30 -3.92 4.21
CA ARG A 78 13.01 -3.95 2.93
C ARG A 78 12.98 -5.32 2.25
N SER A 79 13.06 -6.41 3.01
CA SER A 79 13.04 -7.76 2.44
C SER A 79 11.72 -8.13 1.75
N LEU A 80 10.64 -7.41 2.07
CA LEU A 80 9.30 -7.61 1.51
C LEU A 80 9.00 -6.67 0.33
N HIS A 81 9.97 -5.85 -0.07
CA HIS A 81 9.76 -4.92 -1.17
C HIS A 81 9.81 -5.60 -2.54
N TRP A 82 8.87 -5.22 -3.40
CA TRP A 82 8.94 -5.38 -4.85
C TRP A 82 9.21 -4.01 -5.45
N ILE A 83 10.41 -3.69 -5.92
CA ILE A 83 10.73 -2.37 -6.53
C ILE A 83 10.37 -1.19 -5.59
N GLY A 84 11.21 -0.97 -4.57
CA GLY A 84 11.14 0.21 -3.71
C GLY A 84 9.95 0.31 -2.74
N GLY A 85 9.07 -0.69 -2.68
CA GLY A 85 7.93 -0.73 -1.75
C GLY A 85 7.19 -2.07 -1.79
N TRP A 86 6.07 -2.20 -1.09
CA TRP A 86 5.25 -3.43 -1.09
C TRP A 86 4.66 -3.76 -2.48
N ARG A 87 4.33 -5.02 -2.75
CA ARG A 87 3.82 -5.43 -4.07
C ARG A 87 2.31 -5.13 -4.20
N PRO A 88 1.84 -4.37 -5.22
CA PRO A 88 0.42 -3.99 -5.38
C PRO A 88 -0.59 -5.12 -5.14
N THR A 89 -0.31 -6.34 -5.59
CA THR A 89 -1.17 -7.52 -5.41
C THR A 89 -1.42 -7.92 -3.96
N THR A 90 -0.58 -7.49 -3.02
CA THR A 90 -0.77 -7.69 -1.57
C THR A 90 -2.10 -7.12 -1.06
N VAL A 91 -2.63 -6.05 -1.65
CA VAL A 91 -3.92 -5.51 -1.17
C VAL A 91 -5.09 -6.45 -1.43
N PHE A 92 -5.07 -7.21 -2.53
CA PHE A 92 -6.16 -8.14 -2.83
C PHE A 92 -6.13 -9.32 -1.87
N HIS A 93 -4.93 -9.83 -1.56
CA HIS A 93 -4.75 -10.84 -0.52
C HIS A 93 -5.31 -10.37 0.82
N LEU A 94 -5.09 -9.10 1.18
CA LEU A 94 -5.66 -8.51 2.38
C LEU A 94 -7.20 -8.46 2.30
N VAL A 95 -7.78 -7.94 1.22
CA VAL A 95 -9.24 -7.88 1.04
C VAL A 95 -9.88 -9.26 1.16
N TYR A 96 -9.33 -10.28 0.47
CA TYR A 96 -9.86 -11.64 0.54
C TYR A 96 -9.71 -12.26 1.93
N THR A 97 -8.58 -12.03 2.60
CA THR A 97 -8.34 -12.58 3.94
C THR A 97 -9.29 -11.96 4.95
N GLU A 98 -9.37 -10.62 5.00
CA GLU A 98 -10.24 -9.91 5.95
C GLU A 98 -11.72 -10.22 5.70
N SER A 99 -12.15 -10.21 4.43
CA SER A 99 -13.53 -10.55 4.08
C SER A 99 -13.88 -12.00 4.43
N SER A 100 -12.99 -12.96 4.20
CA SER A 100 -13.21 -14.37 4.56
C SER A 100 -13.34 -14.54 6.08
N ILE A 101 -12.42 -13.96 6.85
CA ILE A 101 -12.44 -14.04 8.33
C ILE A 101 -13.75 -13.47 8.88
N LEU A 102 -14.17 -12.29 8.41
CA LEU A 102 -15.39 -11.63 8.86
C LEU A 102 -16.67 -12.32 8.41
N PHE A 103 -16.65 -12.92 7.21
CA PHE A 103 -17.74 -13.73 6.70
C PHE A 103 -17.91 -15.00 7.53
N GLU A 104 -16.83 -15.75 7.77
CA GLU A 104 -16.84 -16.99 8.55
C GLU A 104 -17.31 -16.75 9.99
N ALA A 105 -16.87 -15.65 10.62
CA ALA A 105 -17.28 -15.28 11.97
C ALA A 105 -18.79 -15.01 12.12
N ARG A 106 -19.48 -14.66 11.02
CA ARG A 106 -20.91 -14.26 11.04
C ARG A 106 -21.79 -15.02 10.06
N ILE A 107 -21.33 -16.16 9.57
CA ILE A 107 -22.03 -16.91 8.52
C ILE A 107 -23.48 -17.26 8.90
N ILE A 108 -23.73 -17.60 10.17
CA ILE A 108 -25.09 -17.92 10.66
C ILE A 108 -26.01 -16.70 10.61
N ASP A 109 -25.51 -15.53 11.00
CA ASP A 109 -26.28 -14.29 10.97
C ASP A 109 -26.54 -13.84 9.52
N ILE A 110 -25.55 -13.99 8.65
CA ILE A 110 -25.65 -13.74 7.21
C ILE A 110 -26.72 -14.63 6.57
N LEU A 111 -26.74 -15.93 6.89
CA LEU A 111 -27.73 -16.88 6.39
C LEU A 111 -29.15 -16.58 6.92
N ARG A 112 -29.25 -15.94 8.09
CA ARG A 112 -30.52 -15.43 8.65
C ARG A 112 -30.93 -14.07 8.07
N GLY A 113 -30.12 -13.49 7.18
CA GLY A 113 -30.40 -12.23 6.51
C GLY A 113 -29.89 -10.99 7.25
N PHE A 114 -29.17 -11.14 8.37
CA PHE A 114 -28.50 -10.02 9.02
C PHE A 114 -27.28 -9.58 8.19
N ARG A 115 -27.06 -8.27 8.14
CA ARG A 115 -25.92 -7.63 7.46
C ARG A 115 -25.36 -6.55 8.37
N THR A 116 -24.05 -6.57 8.57
CA THR A 116 -23.30 -5.59 9.37
C THR A 116 -22.70 -4.49 8.50
N GLY A 117 -22.66 -4.69 7.17
CA GLY A 117 -22.20 -3.68 6.20
C GLY A 117 -20.68 -3.52 6.13
N ASP A 118 -19.95 -4.43 6.77
CA ASP A 118 -18.48 -4.45 6.81
C ASP A 118 -17.88 -5.30 5.67
N LEU A 119 -16.57 -5.53 5.73
CA LEU A 119 -15.84 -6.32 4.74
C LEU A 119 -16.30 -7.78 4.64
N GLY A 120 -17.02 -8.34 5.62
CA GLY A 120 -17.64 -9.67 5.50
C GLY A 120 -18.86 -9.70 4.59
N ASP A 121 -19.45 -8.53 4.30
CA ASP A 121 -20.67 -8.34 3.50
C ASP A 121 -20.38 -7.81 2.08
N LEU A 122 -19.19 -8.07 1.53
CA LEU A 122 -18.86 -7.70 0.15
C LEU A 122 -19.89 -8.28 -0.82
N SER A 123 -20.45 -7.43 -1.68
CA SER A 123 -21.44 -7.85 -2.66
C SER A 123 -20.79 -8.63 -3.82
N PRO A 124 -21.57 -9.43 -4.57
CA PRO A 124 -21.05 -10.12 -5.77
C PRO A 124 -20.44 -9.18 -6.81
N SER A 125 -20.94 -7.94 -6.95
CA SER A 125 -20.37 -6.95 -7.86
C SER A 125 -19.05 -6.38 -7.33
N GLN A 126 -18.92 -6.20 -6.02
CA GLN A 126 -17.66 -5.78 -5.40
C GLN A 126 -16.58 -6.84 -5.57
N PHE A 127 -16.88 -8.12 -5.30
CA PHE A 127 -15.94 -9.22 -5.53
C PHE A 127 -15.48 -9.31 -7.00
N ARG A 128 -16.42 -9.16 -7.94
CA ARG A 128 -16.08 -9.12 -9.37
C ARG A 128 -15.15 -7.96 -9.69
N GLY A 129 -15.47 -6.75 -9.21
CA GLY A 129 -14.63 -5.58 -9.42
C GLY A 129 -13.23 -5.72 -8.82
N VAL A 130 -13.12 -6.31 -7.62
CA VAL A 130 -11.83 -6.60 -6.98
C VAL A 130 -11.02 -7.62 -7.79
N SER A 131 -11.66 -8.66 -8.29
CA SER A 131 -11.02 -9.70 -9.13
C SER A 131 -10.55 -9.15 -10.48
N GLU A 132 -11.37 -8.34 -11.15
CA GLU A 132 -11.00 -7.66 -12.41
C GLU A 132 -9.82 -6.70 -12.18
N LEU A 133 -9.88 -5.89 -11.11
CA LEU A 133 -8.80 -4.98 -10.73
C LEU A 133 -7.51 -5.73 -10.37
N GLN A 134 -7.60 -6.92 -9.78
CA GLN A 134 -6.46 -7.78 -9.51
C GLN A 134 -5.79 -8.24 -10.81
N CYS A 135 -6.57 -8.71 -11.79
CA CYS A 135 -6.05 -9.09 -13.11
C CYS A 135 -5.32 -7.93 -13.80
N ASP A 136 -5.92 -6.74 -13.79
CA ASP A 136 -5.28 -5.54 -14.35
C ASP A 136 -3.98 -5.18 -13.62
N THR A 137 -3.99 -5.22 -12.29
CA THR A 137 -2.82 -4.92 -11.47
C THR A 137 -1.70 -5.93 -11.71
N VAL A 138 -2.01 -7.23 -11.81
CA VAL A 138 -1.03 -8.29 -12.14
C VAL A 138 -0.38 -8.03 -13.50
N ARG A 139 -1.17 -7.61 -14.50
CA ARG A 139 -0.64 -7.28 -15.83
C ARG A 139 0.32 -6.10 -15.77
N GLU A 140 -0.03 -5.02 -15.07
CA GLU A 140 0.84 -3.85 -14.91
C GLU A 140 2.10 -4.18 -14.08
N GLU A 141 1.99 -4.99 -13.02
CA GLU A 141 3.15 -5.50 -12.26
C GLU A 141 4.11 -6.30 -13.13
N ASN A 142 3.60 -7.17 -14.01
CA ASN A 142 4.44 -7.97 -14.89
C ASN A 142 5.22 -7.09 -15.87
N VAL A 143 4.56 -6.08 -16.47
CA VAL A 143 5.22 -5.11 -17.34
C VAL A 143 6.35 -4.37 -16.61
N ILE A 144 6.09 -3.86 -15.40
CA ILE A 144 7.10 -3.13 -14.62
C ILE A 144 8.25 -4.07 -14.19
N THR A 145 7.94 -5.33 -13.86
CA THR A 145 8.95 -6.34 -13.50
C THR A 145 9.83 -6.68 -14.69
N GLU A 146 9.26 -6.76 -15.90
CA GLU A 146 10.01 -6.96 -17.15
C GLU A 146 10.93 -5.77 -17.43
N GLU A 147 10.45 -4.53 -17.32
CA GLU A 147 11.29 -3.33 -17.45
C GLU A 147 12.46 -3.31 -16.43
N MET A 148 12.21 -3.75 -15.19
CA MET A 148 13.24 -3.88 -14.16
C MET A 148 14.25 -4.97 -14.51
N SER A 149 13.80 -6.11 -15.06
CA SER A 149 14.68 -7.19 -15.53
C SER A 149 15.58 -6.70 -16.66
N GLU A 150 15.03 -6.03 -17.67
CA GLU A 150 15.81 -5.45 -18.77
C GLU A 150 16.86 -4.45 -18.27
N TRP A 151 16.51 -3.63 -17.27
CA TRP A 151 17.44 -2.70 -16.66
C TRP A 151 18.60 -3.43 -15.97
N GLN A 152 18.31 -4.54 -15.27
CA GLN A 152 19.31 -5.38 -14.59
C GLN A 152 20.20 -6.13 -15.58
N ASP A 153 19.64 -6.69 -16.65
CA ASP A 153 20.41 -7.41 -17.68
C ASP A 153 21.38 -6.47 -18.41
N GLY A 154 20.94 -5.23 -18.64
CA GLY A 154 21.79 -4.17 -19.18
C GLY A 154 22.94 -3.73 -18.26
N VAL A 155 23.06 -4.24 -17.02
CA VAL A 155 24.19 -3.92 -16.13
C VAL A 155 25.52 -4.48 -16.67
N SER A 156 25.51 -5.57 -17.42
CA SER A 156 26.72 -6.10 -18.07
C SER A 156 27.38 -5.05 -18.97
N ASP A 157 26.58 -4.22 -19.64
CA ASP A 157 27.06 -3.16 -20.53
C ASP A 157 27.74 -2.00 -19.78
N LEU A 158 27.49 -1.85 -18.46
CA LEU A 158 28.21 -0.87 -17.62
C LEU A 158 29.68 -1.26 -17.42
N MET A 159 30.01 -2.56 -17.53
CA MET A 159 31.38 -3.07 -17.36
C MET A 159 32.20 -2.98 -18.65
N ALA A 160 31.55 -2.91 -19.82
CA ALA A 160 32.20 -3.05 -21.12
C ALA A 160 32.71 -1.71 -21.73
N ALA A 161 32.11 -0.58 -21.37
CA ALA A 161 32.58 0.76 -21.78
C ALA A 161 31.92 1.83 -20.90
N SER A 162 32.54 3.00 -20.80
CA SER A 162 32.05 4.22 -20.15
C SER A 162 30.76 4.76 -20.79
N LEU A 163 29.65 4.04 -20.60
CA LEU A 163 28.33 4.34 -21.14
C LEU A 163 27.41 4.92 -20.06
N ASP A 164 26.50 5.76 -20.54
CA ASP A 164 25.47 6.59 -19.89
C ASP A 164 24.89 6.03 -18.58
N LEU A 165 25.69 6.09 -17.50
CA LEU A 165 25.27 5.72 -16.15
C LEU A 165 24.12 6.61 -15.68
N GLU A 166 24.16 7.89 -16.07
CA GLU A 166 23.13 8.87 -15.74
C GLU A 166 21.78 8.50 -16.37
N GLY A 167 21.74 8.20 -17.66
CA GLY A 167 20.52 7.72 -18.31
C GLY A 167 20.02 6.37 -17.80
N LYS A 168 20.93 5.45 -17.42
CA LYS A 168 20.52 4.20 -16.75
C LYS A 168 19.90 4.45 -15.38
N ILE A 169 20.49 5.32 -14.56
CA ILE A 169 19.91 5.72 -13.27
C ILE A 169 18.56 6.44 -13.50
N GLY A 170 18.45 7.26 -14.54
CA GLY A 170 17.19 7.87 -14.96
C GLY A 170 16.11 6.84 -15.29
N LYS A 171 16.41 5.82 -16.11
CA LYS A 171 15.47 4.71 -16.41
C LYS A 171 15.04 3.97 -15.14
N LEU A 172 15.94 3.76 -14.19
CA LEU A 172 15.61 3.16 -12.89
C LEU A 172 14.63 4.05 -12.09
N GLY A 173 14.83 5.37 -12.11
CA GLY A 173 13.92 6.35 -11.54
C GLY A 173 12.49 6.20 -12.09
N GLU A 174 12.35 6.12 -13.41
CA GLU A 174 11.06 5.93 -14.08
C GLU A 174 10.38 4.59 -13.69
N ILE A 175 11.15 3.49 -13.58
CA ILE A 175 10.62 2.19 -13.14
C ILE A 175 10.09 2.27 -11.71
N VAL A 176 10.85 2.89 -10.79
CA VAL A 176 10.42 3.09 -9.39
C VAL A 176 9.17 3.95 -9.32
N LYS A 177 9.09 5.03 -10.12
CA LYS A 177 7.93 5.90 -10.20
C LYS A 177 6.69 5.15 -10.69
N LYS A 178 6.79 4.37 -11.78
CA LYS A 178 5.69 3.51 -12.27
C LYS A 178 5.20 2.53 -11.19
N ALA A 179 6.14 1.91 -10.45
CA ALA A 179 5.78 1.00 -9.36
C ALA A 179 5.01 1.71 -8.23
N ASP A 180 5.44 2.92 -7.85
CA ASP A 180 4.78 3.72 -6.82
C ASP A 180 3.42 4.27 -7.28
N GLU A 181 3.29 4.68 -8.55
CA GLU A 181 2.02 5.07 -9.15
C GLU A 181 1.02 3.89 -9.18
N LEU A 182 1.50 2.69 -9.53
CA LEU A 182 0.67 1.49 -9.50
C LEU A 182 0.16 1.20 -8.08
N ARG A 183 1.00 1.28 -7.05
CA ARG A 183 0.56 1.12 -5.64
C ARG A 183 -0.56 2.07 -5.27
N LEU A 184 -0.38 3.36 -5.52
CA LEU A 184 -1.38 4.38 -5.18
C LEU A 184 -2.68 4.18 -5.96
N LYS A 185 -2.55 3.88 -7.27
CA LYS A 185 -3.68 3.56 -8.14
C LYS A 185 -4.45 2.34 -7.61
N THR A 186 -3.78 1.24 -7.29
CA THR A 186 -4.41 0.02 -6.81
C THR A 186 -5.18 0.25 -5.50
N VAL A 187 -4.57 0.90 -4.49
CA VAL A 187 -5.26 1.21 -3.22
C VAL A 187 -6.49 2.09 -3.47
N ARG A 188 -6.34 3.13 -4.29
CA ARG A 188 -7.45 4.04 -4.62
C ARG A 188 -8.61 3.30 -5.30
N ARG A 189 -8.30 2.46 -6.29
CA ARG A 189 -9.31 1.69 -7.02
C ARG A 189 -10.01 0.66 -6.13
N VAL A 190 -9.30 0.04 -5.17
CA VAL A 190 -9.94 -0.80 -4.14
C VAL A 190 -10.90 0.03 -3.30
N VAL A 191 -10.46 1.18 -2.77
CA VAL A 191 -11.32 2.06 -1.97
C VAL A 191 -12.57 2.53 -2.74
N GLU A 192 -12.45 2.82 -4.03
CA GLU A 192 -13.57 3.20 -4.91
C GLU A 192 -14.61 2.08 -5.11
N LEU A 193 -14.22 0.80 -4.97
CA LEU A 193 -15.11 -0.34 -5.05
C LEU A 193 -15.84 -0.63 -3.74
N LEU A 194 -15.35 -0.10 -2.62
CA LEU A 194 -15.85 -0.38 -1.28
C LEU A 194 -16.85 0.70 -0.83
N THR A 195 -17.76 0.33 0.09
CA THR A 195 -18.52 1.34 0.84
C THR A 195 -17.58 2.11 1.78
N PRO A 196 -17.96 3.31 2.27
CA PRO A 196 -17.12 4.04 3.22
C PRO A 196 -16.74 3.25 4.47
N GLN A 197 -17.67 2.45 5.02
CA GLN A 197 -17.39 1.58 6.16
C GLN A 197 -16.35 0.50 5.81
N GLN A 198 -16.55 -0.21 4.71
CA GLN A 198 -15.62 -1.24 4.23
C GLN A 198 -14.23 -0.67 3.91
N ALA A 199 -14.17 0.52 3.32
CA ALA A 199 -12.92 1.21 3.04
C ALA A 199 -12.18 1.57 4.34
N VAL A 200 -12.89 2.06 5.36
CA VAL A 200 -12.31 2.35 6.69
C VAL A 200 -11.67 1.09 7.28
N GLU A 201 -12.37 -0.03 7.27
CA GLU A 201 -11.86 -1.31 7.77
C GLU A 201 -10.64 -1.79 6.99
N PHE A 202 -10.71 -1.75 5.65
CA PHE A 202 -9.60 -2.12 4.78
C PHE A 202 -8.34 -1.28 5.06
N LEU A 203 -8.49 0.03 5.20
CA LEU A 203 -7.38 0.96 5.46
C LEU A 203 -6.78 0.75 6.85
N ILE A 204 -7.59 0.40 7.85
CA ILE A 204 -7.11 0.00 9.18
C ILE A 204 -6.27 -1.28 9.05
N SER A 205 -6.82 -2.36 8.49
CA SER A 205 -6.10 -3.64 8.36
C SER A 205 -4.79 -3.50 7.56
N ALA A 206 -4.79 -2.68 6.51
CA ALA A 206 -3.59 -2.40 5.72
C ALA A 206 -2.51 -1.66 6.54
N SER A 207 -2.93 -0.71 7.36
CA SER A 207 -2.02 0.04 8.24
C SER A 207 -1.49 -0.82 9.38
N GLU A 208 -2.34 -1.66 9.97
CA GLU A 208 -1.94 -2.59 11.02
C GLU A 208 -0.93 -3.61 10.52
N LEU A 209 -1.12 -4.14 9.30
CA LEU A 209 -0.12 -4.99 8.66
C LEU A 209 1.23 -4.26 8.50
N GLN A 210 1.21 -3.02 8.01
CA GLN A 210 2.41 -2.20 7.87
C GLN A 210 3.10 -1.95 9.22
N PHE A 211 2.33 -1.59 10.25
CA PHE A 211 2.86 -1.35 11.59
C PHE A 211 3.41 -2.61 12.24
N GLY A 212 2.73 -3.75 12.06
CA GLY A 212 3.14 -5.05 12.57
C GLY A 212 4.48 -5.50 11.99
N ILE A 213 4.62 -5.45 10.65
CA ILE A 213 5.88 -5.75 9.96
C ILE A 213 7.01 -4.86 10.48
N ARG A 214 6.78 -3.56 10.61
CA ARG A 214 7.78 -2.64 11.17
C ARG A 214 8.14 -2.99 12.62
N GLY A 215 7.13 -3.28 13.44
CA GLY A 215 7.32 -3.68 14.84
C GLY A 215 8.20 -4.91 14.99
N TRP A 216 7.96 -5.94 14.17
CA TRP A 216 8.79 -7.14 14.10
C TRP A 216 10.22 -6.83 13.61
N GLY A 217 10.36 -5.95 12.61
CA GLY A 217 11.68 -5.55 12.11
C GLY A 217 12.53 -4.84 13.18
N LEU A 218 11.91 -3.99 14.00
CA LEU A 218 12.56 -3.29 15.11
C LEU A 218 12.94 -4.27 16.23
N SER A 219 12.08 -5.23 16.57
CA SER A 219 12.39 -6.22 17.62
C SER A 219 13.54 -7.15 17.22
N LEU A 220 13.59 -7.61 15.97
CA LEU A 220 14.68 -8.44 15.43
C LEU A 220 16.02 -7.72 15.42
N SER A 221 16.02 -6.40 15.20
CA SER A 221 17.25 -5.60 15.17
C SER A 221 17.87 -5.40 16.56
N ASN A 222 17.06 -5.52 17.61
CA ASN A 222 17.48 -5.35 19.00
C ASN A 222 17.87 -6.67 19.70
N CYS A 223 17.79 -7.82 19.01
CA CYS A 223 18.15 -9.11 19.56
C CYS A 223 19.65 -9.39 19.31
N PRO A 224 20.47 -9.69 20.35
CA PRO A 224 21.86 -10.11 20.13
C PRO A 224 21.88 -11.43 19.34
N ARG A 225 22.63 -11.45 18.23
CA ARG A 225 22.85 -12.64 17.41
C ARG A 225 23.89 -13.56 18.02
#